data_AF-A0A2G6ID33-F1
#
_entry.id   AF-A0A2G6ID33-F1
#
_cell.length_a   1.000
_cell.length_b   1.000
_cell.length_c   1.000
_cell.angle_alpha   90.00
_cell.angle_beta   90.00
_cell.angle_gamma   90.00
#
_symmetry.space_group_name_H-M   'P 1'
#
loop_
_entity.id
_entity.type
_entity.pdbx_description
1 polymer ?
#
loop_
_entity_poly.entity_id
_entity_poly.type
_entity_poly.pdbx_seq_one_letter_code
_entity_poly.pdbx_strand_id
1 'polypeptide(L)' 'AITPVDATGAGDGFAAGFLYGLASGADIRRCGEMGCAVAGEVIRHMGPRVDCDLQALLREKGLL' A
#
# COMPACT_ATOMS: atom_id res chain seq x y z
N ALA A 1 -8.25 10.87 7.93
CA ALA A 1 -7.34 10.12 8.82
C ALA A 1 -7.88 8.71 9.00
N ILE A 2 -7.02 7.69 9.07
CA ILE A 2 -7.40 6.28 9.29
C ILE A 2 -7.14 5.98 10.76
N THR A 3 -8.06 5.28 11.43
CA THR A 3 -7.80 4.68 12.75
C THR A 3 -7.31 3.24 12.52
N PRO A 4 -6.05 2.90 12.90
CA PRO A 4 -5.51 1.56 12.71
C PRO A 4 -6.26 0.52 13.55
N VAL A 5 -6.50 -0.66 12.98
CA VAL A 5 -6.97 -1.86 13.70
C VAL A 5 -5.79 -2.66 14.23
N ASP A 6 -4.75 -2.83 13.40
CA ASP A 6 -3.48 -3.48 13.71
C ASP A 6 -2.38 -2.77 12.90
N ALA A 7 -1.15 -2.69 13.42
CA ALA A 7 -0.01 -2.11 12.70
C ALA A 7 0.98 -3.17 12.19
N THR A 8 0.74 -4.45 12.50
CA THR A 8 1.57 -5.57 12.09
C THR A 8 1.64 -5.66 10.57
N GLY A 9 2.87 -5.63 10.01
CA GLY A 9 3.09 -5.71 8.56
C GLY A 9 2.92 -4.40 7.79
N ALA A 10 2.65 -3.27 8.46
CA ALA A 10 2.50 -1.98 7.77
C ALA A 10 3.78 -1.57 7.00
N GLY A 11 4.95 -1.83 7.57
CA GLY A 11 6.25 -1.59 6.91
C GLY A 11 6.48 -2.48 5.69
N ASP A 12 6.10 -3.75 5.78
CA ASP A 12 6.17 -4.69 4.66
C ASP A 12 5.21 -4.28 3.53
N GLY A 13 4.00 -3.84 3.88
CA GLY A 13 3.04 -3.28 2.94
C GLY A 13 3.58 -2.02 2.24
N PHE A 14 4.20 -1.12 2.99
CA PHE A 14 4.86 0.05 2.42
C PHE A 14 5.97 -0.35 1.44
N ALA A 15 6.88 -1.23 1.87
CA ALA A 15 7.99 -1.69 1.05
C ALA A 15 7.49 -2.38 -0.23
N ALA A 16 6.47 -3.24 -0.13
CA ALA A 16 5.87 -3.91 -1.26
C ALA A 16 5.27 -2.91 -2.28
N GLY A 17 4.47 -1.94 -1.81
CA GLY A 17 3.90 -0.91 -2.69
C GLY A 17 4.97 -0.02 -3.34
N PHE A 18 5.99 0.36 -2.58
CA PHE A 18 7.11 1.16 -3.09
C PHE A 18 7.92 0.41 -4.16
N LEU A 19 8.31 -0.83 -3.85
CA LEU A 19 9.09 -1.68 -4.77
C LEU A 19 8.29 -2.02 -6.03
N TYR A 20 6.98 -2.20 -5.90
CA TYR A 20 6.10 -2.39 -7.05
C TYR A 20 6.09 -1.15 -7.97
N GLY A 21 5.97 0.05 -7.41
CA GLY A 21 6.06 1.29 -8.18
C GLY A 21 7.40 1.44 -8.88
N LEU A 22 8.48 1.15 -8.17
CA LEU A 22 9.84 1.22 -8.72
C LEU A 22 10.03 0.22 -9.87
N ALA A 23 9.58 -1.02 -9.69
CA ALA A 23 9.63 -2.05 -10.72
C ALA A 23 8.73 -1.73 -11.93
N SER A 24 7.69 -0.91 -11.74
CA SER A 24 6.76 -0.46 -12.78
C SER A 24 7.18 0.84 -13.47
N GLY A 25 8.36 1.38 -13.14
CA GLY A 25 8.90 2.61 -13.75
C GLY A 25 8.28 3.91 -13.24
N ALA A 26 7.60 3.89 -12.08
CA ALA A 26 7.06 5.09 -11.46
C ALA A 26 8.18 5.98 -10.88
N ASP A 27 7.91 7.28 -10.76
CA ASP A 27 8.81 8.19 -10.04
C ASP A 27 8.78 7.95 -8.53
N ILE A 28 9.80 8.45 -7.82
CA ILE A 28 9.97 8.23 -6.37
C ILE A 28 8.77 8.73 -5.54
N ARG A 29 8.10 9.82 -5.97
CA ARG A 29 6.92 10.32 -5.27
C ARG A 29 5.79 9.31 -5.39
N ARG A 30 5.53 8.83 -6.60
CA ARG A 30 4.46 7.86 -6.87
C ARG A 30 4.75 6.50 -6.23
N CYS A 31 6.02 6.06 -6.15
CA CYS A 31 6.43 4.91 -5.35
C CYS A 31 6.07 5.08 -3.87
N GLY A 32 6.34 6.26 -3.29
CA GLY A 32 5.94 6.58 -1.93
C GLY A 32 4.43 6.55 -1.72
N GLU A 33 3.66 7.11 -2.66
CA GLU A 33 2.19 7.10 -2.63
C GLU A 33 1.62 5.69 -2.70
N MET A 34 2.18 4.82 -3.55
CA MET A 34 1.83 3.39 -3.62
C MET A 34 2.14 2.66 -2.31
N GLY A 35 3.32 2.89 -1.73
CA GLY A 35 3.68 2.34 -0.43
C GLY A 35 2.69 2.75 0.67
N CYS A 36 2.37 4.05 0.74
CA CYS A 36 1.39 4.56 1.69
C CYS A 36 -0.02 4.00 1.46
N ALA A 37 -0.43 3.79 0.21
CA ALA A 37 -1.72 3.19 -0.12
C ALA A 37 -1.81 1.74 0.40
N VAL A 38 -0.79 0.93 0.13
CA VAL A 38 -0.74 -0.48 0.57
C VAL A 38 -0.64 -0.58 2.09
N ALA A 39 0.25 0.19 2.73
CA ALA A 39 0.38 0.22 4.18
C ALA A 39 -0.92 0.68 4.86
N GLY A 40 -1.57 1.70 4.31
CA GLY A 40 -2.85 2.19 4.79
C GLY A 40 -4.00 1.18 4.67
N GLU A 41 -3.86 0.18 3.79
CA GLU A 41 -4.80 -0.93 3.69
C GLU A 41 -4.48 -2.02 4.71
N VAL A 42 -3.20 -2.40 4.85
CA VAL A 42 -2.74 -3.40 5.82
C VAL A 42 -3.21 -3.08 7.23
N ILE A 43 -3.19 -1.80 7.62
CA ILE A 43 -3.55 -1.40 8.98
C ILE A 43 -5.07 -1.44 9.29
N ARG A 44 -5.92 -1.81 8.33
CA ARG A 44 -7.39 -1.79 8.49
C ARG A 44 -7.98 -3.11 8.99
N HIS A 45 -7.18 -4.16 9.07
CA HIS A 45 -7.60 -5.49 9.50
C HIS A 45 -6.59 -6.08 10.48
N MET A 46 -6.98 -7.15 11.17
CA MET A 46 -6.08 -7.84 12.09
C MET A 46 -5.07 -8.69 11.30
N GLY A 47 -3.79 -8.56 11.65
CA GLY A 47 -2.69 -9.25 10.98
C GLY A 47 -2.28 -8.64 9.61
N PRO A 48 -1.18 -9.15 9.01
CA PRO A 48 -0.52 -8.50 7.87
C PRO A 48 -1.15 -8.81 6.50
N ARG A 49 -2.14 -9.69 6.43
CA ARG A 49 -2.69 -10.19 5.16
C ARG A 49 -3.74 -9.21 4.63
N VAL A 50 -3.47 -8.63 3.47
CA VAL A 50 -4.43 -7.77 2.78
C VAL A 50 -5.60 -8.59 2.25
N ASP A 51 -6.82 -8.15 2.56
CA ASP A 51 -8.08 -8.80 2.17
C ASP A 51 -8.78 -8.14 0.96
N CYS A 52 -8.08 -7.25 0.24
CA CYS A 52 -8.60 -6.59 -0.96
C CYS A 52 -7.69 -6.77 -2.19
N ASP A 53 -8.23 -6.43 -3.36
CA ASP A 53 -7.44 -6.36 -4.61
C ASP A 53 -6.59 -5.08 -4.62
N LEU A 54 -5.29 -5.23 -4.37
CA LEU A 54 -4.33 -4.13 -4.36
C LEU A 54 -4.22 -3.42 -5.71
N GLN A 55 -4.43 -4.09 -6.85
CA GLN A 55 -4.41 -3.39 -8.14
C GLN A 55 -5.65 -2.50 -8.29
N ALA A 56 -6.82 -2.98 -7.87
CA ALA A 56 -8.03 -2.16 -7.87
C ALA A 56 -7.86 -0.93 -6.96
N LEU A 57 -7.31 -1.11 -5.76
CA LEU A 57 -6.99 -0.03 -4.82
C LEU A 57 -6.08 1.03 -5.45
N LEU A 58 -5.01 0.61 -6.13
CA LEU A 58 -4.06 1.54 -6.75
C LEU A 58 -4.68 2.26 -7.96
N ARG A 59 -5.52 1.59 -8.76
CA ARG A 59 -6.27 2.24 -9.86
C ARG A 59 -7.26 3.29 -9.33
N GLU A 60 -8.00 2.98 -8.26
CA GLU A 60 -8.92 3.93 -7.61
C GLU A 60 -8.19 5.19 -7.13
N LYS A 61 -6.95 5.02 -6.63
CA LYS A 61 -6.09 6.12 -6.19
C LYS A 61 -5.37 6.83 -7.34
N GLY A 62 -5.58 6.41 -8.59
CA GLY A 62 -4.90 6.97 -9.77
C GLY A 62 -3.40 6.74 -9.76
N LEU A 63 -2.94 5.66 -9.11
CA LEU A 63 -1.53 5.27 -8.99
C LEU A 63 -1.09 4.25 -10.04
N LEU A 64 -2.04 3.54 -10.67
CA LEU A 64 -1.84 2.65 -11.81
C LEU A 64 -2.33 3.25 -13.13
#